data_AF-A0A842U9C3-F1
#
_entry.id   AF-A0A842U9C3-F1
#
_cell.length_a   1.000
_cell.length_b   1.000
_cell.length_c   1.000
_cell.angle_alpha   90.00
_cell.angle_beta   90.00
_cell.angle_gamma   90.00
#
_symmetry.space_group_name_H-M   'P 1'
#
loop_
_entity.id
_entity.type
_entity.pdbx_description
1 polymer ?
#
loop_
_entity_poly.entity_id
_entity_poly.type
_entity_poly.pdbx_seq_one_letter_code
_entity_poly.pdbx_strand_id
1 'polypeptide(L)'
;MLPKRFLIVQRRGNTIKPKYLRDPTIPQQVLALFRNNINKKYKMLKKVIKTLELGNPDYKIIRGVSEILERSSTFDMDTELNVEDVRAYLFEHGPVIEELKREHILADAAKYFKSSVEEVENAMFADLPK
;
A
#
# COMPACT_ATOMS: atom_id res chain seq x y z
N MET A 1 10.66 0.98 12.38
CA MET A 1 11.25 2.20 12.97
C MET A 1 10.50 3.43 12.44
N LEU A 2 10.11 4.37 13.31
CA LEU A 2 9.27 5.51 12.93
C LEU A 2 10.06 6.52 12.04
N PRO A 3 9.53 6.94 10.87
CA PRO A 3 10.15 7.97 10.03
C PRO A 3 10.32 9.30 10.76
N LYS A 4 11.47 9.98 10.56
CA LYS A 4 11.78 11.29 11.17
C LYS A 4 10.71 12.35 10.92
N ARG A 5 10.02 12.31 9.76
CA ARG A 5 8.92 13.22 9.40
C ARG A 5 7.70 13.14 10.34
N PHE A 6 7.52 12.03 11.05
CA PHE A 6 6.44 11.81 12.01
C PHE A 6 6.91 11.98 13.47
N LEU A 7 8.17 12.35 13.69
CA LEU A 7 8.70 12.61 15.01
C LEU A 7 8.03 13.85 15.61
N ILE A 8 7.50 13.70 16.83
CA ILE A 8 6.93 14.80 17.60
C ILE A 8 7.90 15.11 18.74
N VAL A 9 8.48 16.31 18.69
CA VAL A 9 9.43 16.79 19.68
C VAL A 9 9.05 18.17 20.18
N GLN A 10 9.44 18.46 21.40
CA GLN A 10 9.43 19.79 21.97
C GLN A 10 10.86 20.32 22.00
N ARG A 11 11.10 21.46 21.35
CA ARG A 11 12.37 22.18 21.45
C ARG A 11 12.23 23.33 22.45
N ARG A 12 13.18 23.44 23.39
CA ARG A 12 13.32 24.57 24.32
C ARG A 12 14.79 24.96 24.36
N GLY A 13 15.13 26.13 23.80
CA GLY A 13 16.52 26.54 23.61
C GLY A 13 17.33 25.49 22.83
N ASN A 14 18.40 25.01 23.46
CA ASN A 14 19.28 23.95 22.92
C ASN A 14 18.85 22.53 23.29
N THR A 15 17.73 22.35 23.98
CA THR A 15 17.22 21.02 24.37
C THR A 15 16.09 20.57 23.44
N ILE A 16 16.17 19.33 22.96
CA ILE A 16 15.11 18.64 22.21
C ILE A 16 14.62 17.49 23.10
N LYS A 17 13.31 17.45 23.39
CA LYS A 17 12.69 16.35 24.13
C LYS A 17 11.61 15.67 23.27
N PRO A 18 11.53 14.33 23.24
CA PRO A 18 10.42 13.64 22.60
C PRO A 18 9.10 13.96 23.32
N LYS A 19 8.03 14.16 22.54
CA LYS A 19 6.67 14.27 23.07
C LYS A 19 6.00 12.91 22.95
N TYR A 20 6.03 12.14 24.03
CA TYR A 20 5.35 10.86 24.10
C TYR A 20 3.83 11.05 24.12
N LEU A 21 3.11 10.12 23.47
CA LEU A 21 1.66 10.06 23.50
C LEU A 21 1.20 9.61 24.89
N ARG A 22 0.20 10.31 25.44
CA ARG A 22 -0.46 9.94 26.69
C ARG A 22 -1.91 9.51 26.45
N ASP A 23 -2.55 10.12 25.46
CA ASP A 23 -3.90 9.78 25.04
C ASP A 23 -3.87 8.67 23.97
N PRO A 24 -4.47 7.50 24.24
CA PRO A 24 -4.52 6.39 23.30
C PRO A 24 -5.65 6.52 22.26
N THR A 25 -6.49 7.55 22.31
CA THR A 25 -7.70 7.68 21.47
C THR A 25 -7.38 7.55 19.98
N ILE A 26 -6.47 8.36 19.44
CA ILE A 26 -6.08 8.28 18.03
C ILE A 26 -5.41 6.94 17.68
N PRO A 27 -4.42 6.44 18.44
CA PRO A 27 -3.88 5.10 18.20
C PRO A 27 -4.93 3.98 18.16
N GLN A 28 -5.92 4.01 19.07
CA GLN A 28 -7.00 3.03 19.11
C GLN A 28 -7.92 3.13 17.89
N GLN A 29 -8.24 4.34 17.44
CA GLN A 29 -9.02 4.55 16.21
C GLN A 29 -8.28 3.99 14.99
N VAL A 30 -6.99 4.29 14.84
CA VAL A 30 -6.18 3.74 13.74
C VAL A 30 -6.14 2.22 13.81
N LEU A 31 -5.90 1.64 15.00
CA LEU A 31 -5.92 0.18 15.18
C LEU A 31 -7.26 -0.44 14.79
N ALA A 32 -8.38 0.20 15.13
CA ALA A 32 -9.71 -0.24 14.73
C ALA A 32 -9.89 -0.23 13.20
N LEU A 33 -9.36 0.77 12.49
CA LEU A 33 -9.38 0.81 11.02
C LEU A 33 -8.64 -0.37 10.39
N PHE A 34 -7.49 -0.79 10.95
CA PHE A 34 -6.76 -1.96 10.47
C PHE A 34 -7.59 -3.24 10.70
N ARG A 35 -8.10 -3.43 11.93
CA ARG A 35 -8.93 -4.60 12.28
C ARG A 35 -10.17 -4.73 11.38
N ASN A 36 -10.84 -3.62 11.12
CA ASN A 36 -12.05 -3.59 10.28
C ASN A 36 -11.76 -3.82 8.79
N ASN A 37 -10.49 -3.82 8.37
CA ASN A 37 -10.07 -3.98 6.99
C ASN A 37 -9.21 -5.22 6.74
N ILE A 38 -9.22 -6.19 7.66
CA ILE A 38 -8.69 -7.53 7.40
C ILE A 38 -9.42 -8.13 6.19
N ASN A 39 -8.68 -8.82 5.30
CA ASN A 39 -9.17 -9.41 4.05
C ASN A 39 -9.78 -8.41 3.05
N LYS A 40 -9.49 -7.10 3.20
CA LYS A 40 -9.87 -6.07 2.22
C LYS A 40 -8.65 -5.56 1.50
N LYS A 41 -8.84 -5.05 0.27
CA LYS A 41 -7.78 -4.42 -0.51
C LYS A 41 -7.09 -3.31 0.29
N TYR A 42 -5.76 -3.31 0.32
CA TYR A 42 -4.95 -2.32 1.04
C TYR A 42 -5.32 -0.86 0.71
N LYS A 43 -5.67 -0.59 -0.55
CA LYS A 43 -6.17 0.71 -1.01
C LYS A 43 -7.39 1.22 -0.21
N MET A 44 -8.27 0.32 0.24
CA MET A 44 -9.43 0.68 1.07
C MET A 44 -8.98 1.13 2.46
N LEU A 45 -7.99 0.47 3.05
CA LEU A 45 -7.37 0.88 4.30
C LEU A 45 -6.74 2.28 4.18
N LYS A 46 -5.98 2.53 3.10
CA LYS A 46 -5.43 3.86 2.83
C LYS A 46 -6.49 4.94 2.70
N LYS A 47 -7.61 4.65 2.02
CA LYS A 47 -8.74 5.58 1.89
C LYS A 47 -9.32 5.94 3.25
N VAL A 48 -9.63 4.97 4.11
CA VAL A 48 -10.24 5.27 5.42
C VAL A 48 -9.28 5.97 6.37
N ILE A 49 -7.97 5.66 6.32
CA ILE A 49 -6.95 6.39 7.09
C ILE A 49 -6.88 7.85 6.61
N LYS A 50 -6.92 8.07 5.29
CA LYS A 50 -6.93 9.43 4.71
C LYS A 50 -8.17 10.22 5.13
N THR A 51 -9.32 9.58 5.24
CA THR A 51 -10.55 10.21 5.78
C THR A 51 -10.39 10.61 7.24
N LEU A 52 -9.78 9.75 8.08
CA LEU A 52 -9.50 10.08 9.49
C LEU A 52 -8.49 11.23 9.63
N GLU A 53 -7.53 11.31 8.71
CA GLU A 53 -6.52 12.36 8.68
C GLU A 53 -7.09 13.73 8.29
N LEU A 54 -8.11 13.76 7.43
CA LEU A 54 -8.63 14.98 6.83
C LEU A 54 -9.18 15.93 7.90
N GLY A 55 -8.55 17.10 8.03
CA GLY A 55 -8.95 18.11 9.02
C GLY A 55 -8.51 17.81 10.46
N ASN A 56 -7.76 16.73 10.70
CA ASN A 56 -7.32 16.34 12.04
C ASN A 56 -5.93 16.95 12.37
N PRO A 57 -5.79 17.74 13.45
CA PRO A 57 -4.50 18.33 13.84
C PRO A 57 -3.43 17.27 14.20
N ASP A 58 -3.87 16.07 14.57
CA ASP A 58 -3.01 14.95 14.95
C ASP A 58 -2.59 14.04 13.79
N TYR A 59 -2.62 14.55 12.54
CA TYR A 59 -2.23 13.80 11.34
C TYR A 59 -0.86 13.11 11.44
N LYS A 60 0.12 13.69 12.16
CA LYS A 60 1.43 13.05 12.39
C LYS A 60 1.32 11.79 13.24
N ILE A 61 0.43 11.78 14.22
CA ILE A 61 0.16 10.63 15.08
C ILE A 61 -0.54 9.56 14.25
N ILE A 62 -1.57 9.93 13.50
CA ILE A 62 -2.31 9.02 12.61
C ILE A 62 -1.32 8.32 11.67
N ARG A 63 -0.56 9.08 10.88
CA ARG A 63 0.40 8.54 9.92
C ARG A 63 1.52 7.72 10.59
N GLY A 64 2.01 8.16 11.75
CA GLY A 64 3.04 7.48 12.50
C GLY A 64 2.59 6.11 13.03
N VAL A 65 1.38 6.04 13.58
CA VAL A 65 0.77 4.78 14.03
C VAL A 65 0.45 3.88 12.85
N SER A 66 -0.12 4.40 11.76
CA SER A 66 -0.39 3.64 10.54
C SER A 66 0.88 2.98 9.99
N GLU A 67 2.00 3.70 9.94
CA GLU A 67 3.28 3.16 9.47
C GLU A 67 3.79 2.00 10.36
N ILE A 68 3.62 2.11 11.69
CA ILE A 68 4.01 1.05 12.63
C ILE A 68 3.14 -0.19 12.43
N LEU A 69 1.83 0.00 12.26
CA LEU A 69 0.88 -1.10 12.06
C LEU A 69 1.06 -1.77 10.70
N GLU A 70 1.29 -1.00 9.64
CA GLU A 70 1.60 -1.52 8.29
C GLU A 70 2.81 -2.45 8.32
N ARG A 71 3.89 -2.04 8.99
CA ARG A 71 5.10 -2.88 9.12
C ARG A 71 4.89 -4.11 9.99
N SER A 72 3.92 -4.06 10.90
CA SER A 72 3.56 -5.18 11.78
C SER A 72 2.48 -6.08 11.19
N SER A 73 2.00 -5.79 9.97
CA SER A 73 0.94 -6.55 9.29
C SER A 73 1.54 -7.46 8.22
N THR A 74 0.82 -8.54 7.92
CA THR A 74 1.07 -9.40 6.76
C THR A 74 0.11 -9.03 5.63
N PHE A 75 0.58 -9.07 4.40
CA PHE A 75 -0.20 -8.79 3.20
C PHE A 75 0.00 -9.94 2.23
N ASP A 76 -1.09 -10.41 1.65
CA ASP A 76 -1.10 -11.44 0.62
C ASP A 76 -1.34 -10.80 -0.74
N MET A 77 -0.79 -11.43 -1.78
CA MET A 77 -1.05 -11.03 -3.16
C MET A 77 -2.40 -11.58 -3.62
N ASP A 78 -3.13 -10.78 -4.39
CA ASP A 78 -4.42 -11.14 -5.00
C ASP A 78 -4.18 -11.86 -6.35
N THR A 79 -3.23 -12.79 -6.39
CA THR A 79 -2.88 -13.61 -7.56
C THR A 79 -2.03 -14.82 -7.16
N GLU A 80 -2.13 -15.90 -7.93
CA GLU A 80 -1.23 -17.07 -7.84
C GLU A 80 -0.08 -17.02 -8.86
N LEU A 81 -0.11 -16.07 -9.80
CA LEU A 81 0.93 -15.93 -10.82
C LEU A 81 2.22 -15.35 -10.23
N ASN A 82 3.36 -15.79 -10.76
CA ASN A 82 4.63 -15.15 -10.46
C ASN A 82 4.69 -13.76 -11.14
N VAL A 83 4.55 -12.71 -10.32
CA VAL A 83 4.52 -11.31 -10.76
C VAL A 83 5.80 -10.85 -11.46
N GLU A 84 6.96 -11.44 -11.14
CA GLU A 84 8.23 -11.12 -11.80
C GLU A 84 8.26 -11.70 -13.22
N ASP A 85 7.81 -12.95 -13.37
CA ASP A 85 7.72 -13.61 -14.68
C ASP A 85 6.69 -12.93 -15.59
N VAL A 86 5.54 -12.55 -15.03
CA VAL A 86 4.50 -11.80 -15.76
C VAL A 86 5.06 -10.47 -16.28
N ARG A 87 5.77 -9.70 -15.44
CA ARG A 87 6.39 -8.44 -15.86
C ARG A 87 7.49 -8.66 -16.89
N ALA A 88 8.35 -9.66 -16.69
CA ALA A 88 9.42 -9.97 -17.63
C ALA A 88 8.87 -10.30 -19.02
N TYR A 89 7.87 -11.18 -19.11
CA TYR A 89 7.21 -11.55 -20.35
C TYR A 89 6.57 -10.32 -21.04
N LEU A 90 5.80 -9.53 -20.30
CA LEU A 90 5.11 -8.37 -20.86
C LEU A 90 6.09 -7.29 -21.33
N PHE A 91 7.14 -7.01 -20.55
CA PHE A 91 8.10 -5.94 -20.87
C PHE A 91 9.11 -6.29 -21.95
N GLU A 92 9.32 -7.59 -22.24
CA GLU A 92 10.16 -8.02 -23.37
C GLU A 92 9.63 -7.54 -24.73
N HIS A 93 8.32 -7.28 -24.83
CA HIS A 93 7.68 -6.77 -26.04
C HIS A 93 7.94 -5.26 -26.31
N GLY A 94 8.62 -4.58 -25.38
CA GLY A 94 8.90 -3.14 -25.46
C GLY A 94 7.65 -2.27 -25.29
N PRO A 95 7.76 -0.95 -25.57
CA PRO A 95 6.62 -0.05 -25.48
C PRO A 95 5.58 -0.36 -26.57
N VAL A 96 4.32 -0.47 -26.15
CA VAL A 96 3.18 -0.73 -27.05
C VAL A 96 2.34 0.54 -27.13
N ILE A 97 2.18 1.08 -28.35
CA ILE A 97 1.47 2.33 -28.61
C ILE A 97 0.04 2.07 -29.12
N GLU A 98 -0.15 0.94 -29.81
CA GLU A 98 -1.43 0.56 -30.42
C GLU A 98 -2.22 -0.38 -29.51
N GLU A 99 -3.49 -0.07 -29.28
CA GLU A 99 -4.36 -0.86 -28.39
C GLU A 99 -4.54 -2.30 -28.90
N LEU A 100 -4.71 -2.51 -30.21
CA LEU A 100 -4.84 -3.85 -30.79
C LEU A 100 -3.60 -4.72 -30.53
N LYS A 101 -2.40 -4.10 -30.60
CA LYS A 101 -1.15 -4.80 -30.29
C LYS A 101 -1.07 -5.15 -28.80
N ARG A 102 -1.55 -4.27 -27.92
CA ARG A 102 -1.62 -4.51 -26.47
C ARG A 102 -2.55 -5.68 -26.16
N GLU A 103 -3.76 -5.69 -26.74
CA GLU A 103 -4.73 -6.79 -26.58
C GLU A 103 -4.14 -8.13 -27.04
N HIS A 104 -3.42 -8.14 -28.17
CA HIS A 104 -2.78 -9.35 -28.68
C HIS A 104 -1.70 -9.89 -27.74
N ILE A 105 -0.81 -9.02 -27.25
CA ILE A 105 0.26 -9.40 -26.31
C ILE A 105 -0.33 -9.94 -25.00
N LEU A 106 -1.37 -9.29 -24.48
CA LEU A 106 -2.07 -9.76 -23.27
C LEU A 106 -2.74 -11.12 -23.49
N ALA A 107 -3.36 -11.34 -24.66
CA ALA A 107 -3.96 -12.62 -24.99
C ALA A 107 -2.90 -13.74 -25.09
N ASP A 108 -1.71 -13.44 -25.62
CA ASP A 108 -0.62 -14.40 -25.69
C ASP A 108 0.02 -14.67 -24.33
N ALA A 109 0.17 -13.65 -23.48
CA ALA A 109 0.57 -13.82 -22.09
C ALA A 109 -0.43 -14.70 -21.32
N ALA A 110 -1.73 -14.47 -21.49
CA ALA A 110 -2.77 -15.28 -20.86
C ALA A 110 -2.67 -16.76 -21.25
N LYS A 111 -2.41 -17.05 -22.53
CA LYS A 111 -2.13 -18.43 -22.99
C LYS A 111 -0.86 -19.00 -22.37
N TYR A 112 0.23 -18.22 -22.35
CA TYR A 112 1.52 -18.65 -21.80
C TYR A 112 1.42 -19.03 -20.32
N PHE A 113 0.77 -18.18 -19.51
CA PHE A 113 0.56 -18.39 -18.08
C PHE A 113 -0.65 -19.29 -17.75
N LYS A 114 -1.35 -19.83 -18.76
CA LYS A 114 -2.57 -20.64 -18.60
C LYS A 114 -3.62 -19.98 -17.71
N SER A 115 -3.81 -18.68 -17.92
CA SER A 115 -4.69 -17.84 -17.12
C SER A 115 -5.61 -16.99 -18.01
N SER A 116 -6.37 -16.07 -17.42
CA SER A 116 -7.16 -15.07 -18.14
C SER A 116 -6.34 -13.81 -18.40
N VAL A 117 -6.76 -13.01 -19.38
CA VAL A 117 -6.17 -11.68 -19.62
C VAL A 117 -6.31 -10.78 -18.39
N GLU A 118 -7.50 -10.80 -17.77
CA GLU A 118 -7.77 -10.02 -16.56
C GLU A 118 -6.84 -10.41 -15.40
N GLU A 119 -6.55 -11.70 -15.23
CA GLU A 119 -5.63 -12.17 -14.19
C GLU A 119 -4.19 -11.76 -14.47
N VAL A 120 -3.74 -11.83 -15.74
CA VAL A 120 -2.40 -11.33 -16.12
C VAL A 120 -2.26 -9.83 -15.84
N GLU A 121 -3.29 -9.04 -16.17
CA GLU A 121 -3.29 -7.60 -15.87
C GLU A 121 -3.30 -7.32 -14.37
N ASN A 122 -4.08 -8.07 -13.58
CA ASN A 122 -4.15 -7.93 -12.14
C ASN A 122 -2.82 -8.31 -11.47
N ALA A 123 -2.20 -9.40 -11.92
CA ALA A 123 -0.96 -9.96 -11.41
C ALA A 123 0.25 -9.07 -11.63
N MET A 124 0.30 -8.33 -12.75
CA MET A 124 1.45 -7.52 -13.17
C MET A 124 2.08 -6.66 -12.06
N PHE A 125 1.27 -6.14 -11.14
CA PHE A 125 1.72 -5.36 -9.97
C PHE A 125 0.98 -5.75 -8.69
N ALA A 126 0.67 -7.05 -8.53
CA ALA A 126 -0.01 -7.53 -7.32
C ALA A 126 0.90 -7.50 -6.07
N ASP A 127 2.22 -7.48 -6.25
CA ASP A 127 3.24 -7.30 -5.21
C ASP A 127 3.41 -5.85 -4.73
N LEU A 128 2.87 -4.88 -5.47
CA LEU A 128 2.99 -3.47 -5.11
C LEU A 128 1.82 -2.99 -4.25
N PRO A 129 2.08 -2.17 -3.22
CA PRO A 129 1.03 -1.55 -2.42
C PRO A 129 0.22 -0.55 -3.27
N LYS A 130 -1.01 -0.93 -3.66
CA LYS A 130 -1.97 -0.10 -4.43
C LYS A 130 -2.80 0.87 -3.59
#